data_AF-A0A415MAH5-F1
#
_entry.id   AF-A0A415MAH5-F1
#
_cell.length_a   1.000
_cell.length_b   1.000
_cell.length_c   1.000
_cell.angle_alpha   90.00
_cell.angle_beta   90.00
_cell.angle_gamma   90.00
#
_symmetry.space_group_name_H-M   'P 1'
#
loop_
_entity.id
_entity.type
_entity.pdbx_description
1 polymer ?
#
loop_
_entity_poly.entity_id
_entity_poly.type
_entity_poly.pdbx_seq_one_letter_code
_entity_poly.pdbx_strand_id
1 'polypeptide(L)'
;MAEKVDYGTLKKGGFMRQKQKNNFSLRLAVVGGYLTAENLIKIAEVADKYGDGHVHLTSRQGVEIPFIKLKDIDAVKEELAEGGCRPGVCGPRVRTVTACQGNTICPSGNIDSYDIAVKLDERYFGRELPHKFKFGVTGCQNNCLKAEENDVGIKGAADVKWIEDKCIGCGVCEKACRTGAITMQDGKIAVNYDKCNYCGRCAKSCPTDAWDAPSAYIISFAGTFGNSISKGESPLPLIRTEEQLFRVCDAAIQFFADNAKPSERFKFTLDRVGREEFYKKIKEAYNG
;
A
#
# COMPACT_ATOMS: atom_id res chain seq x y z
N MET A 1 -1.97 39.43 -22.43
CA MET A 1 -0.71 38.72 -22.18
C MET A 1 -1.07 37.28 -21.87
N ALA A 2 -0.51 36.28 -22.56
CA ALA A 2 -0.84 34.89 -22.26
C ALA A 2 -0.32 34.57 -20.84
N GLU A 3 -1.21 34.22 -19.92
CA GLU A 3 -0.81 33.75 -18.59
C GLU A 3 0.19 32.60 -18.75
N LYS A 4 1.33 32.74 -18.10
CA LYS A 4 2.42 31.77 -18.20
C LYS A 4 1.99 30.53 -17.42
N VAL A 5 1.53 29.52 -18.14
CA VAL A 5 1.06 28.24 -17.58
C VAL A 5 2.17 27.58 -16.79
N ASP A 6 1.96 27.40 -15.48
CA ASP A 6 2.88 26.64 -14.64
C ASP A 6 2.60 25.14 -14.75
N TYR A 7 3.21 24.51 -15.74
CA TYR A 7 3.16 23.07 -15.94
C TYR A 7 3.69 22.26 -14.76
N GLY A 8 4.59 22.84 -13.95
CA GLY A 8 5.10 22.21 -12.74
C GLY A 8 3.97 22.01 -11.75
N THR A 9 3.25 23.08 -11.43
CA THR A 9 2.10 23.06 -10.52
C THR A 9 0.96 22.16 -11.02
N LEU A 10 0.66 22.17 -12.32
CA LEU A 10 -0.33 21.24 -12.89
C LEU A 10 0.06 19.78 -12.71
N LYS A 11 1.32 19.44 -12.98
CA LYS A 11 1.85 18.08 -12.77
C LYS A 11 1.81 17.70 -11.29
N LYS A 12 2.10 18.63 -10.39
CA LYS A 12 1.98 18.41 -8.94
C LYS A 12 0.55 18.02 -8.55
N GLY A 13 -0.44 18.69 -9.12
CA GLY A 13 -1.88 18.45 -8.92
C GLY A 13 -2.49 17.32 -9.77
N GLY A 14 -1.69 16.41 -10.32
CA GLY A 14 -2.21 15.22 -11.00
C GLY A 14 -2.49 15.37 -12.50
N PHE A 15 -2.30 16.55 -13.08
CA PHE A 15 -2.50 16.82 -14.51
C PHE A 15 -1.21 16.60 -15.29
N MET A 16 -1.12 15.48 -16.01
CA MET A 16 0.07 15.12 -16.80
C MET A 16 -0.08 15.60 -18.23
N ARG A 17 0.90 16.37 -18.74
CA ARG A 17 0.88 16.85 -20.13
C ARG A 17 0.84 15.68 -21.11
N GLN A 18 -0.09 15.73 -22.06
CA GLN A 18 -0.20 14.75 -23.14
C GLN A 18 0.61 15.16 -24.38
N LYS A 19 0.64 14.28 -25.39
CA LYS A 19 1.24 14.58 -26.70
C LYS A 19 0.44 15.65 -27.46
N GLN A 20 -0.88 15.70 -27.26
CA GLN A 20 -1.77 16.69 -27.84
C GLN A 20 -1.56 18.04 -27.16
N LYS A 21 -1.42 19.10 -27.97
CA LYS A 21 -1.19 20.46 -27.47
C LYS A 21 -2.32 20.88 -26.53
N ASN A 22 -1.97 21.48 -25.39
CA ASN A 22 -2.91 21.98 -24.38
C ASN A 22 -3.87 20.93 -23.78
N ASN A 23 -3.55 19.63 -23.89
CA ASN A 23 -4.32 18.55 -23.30
C ASN A 23 -3.52 17.85 -22.18
N PHE A 24 -4.24 17.37 -21.16
CA PHE A 24 -3.70 16.73 -19.98
C PHE A 24 -4.45 15.43 -19.68
N SER A 25 -3.72 14.44 -19.15
CA SER A 25 -4.30 13.28 -18.49
C SER A 25 -4.38 13.57 -17.00
N LEU A 26 -5.59 13.69 -16.48
CA LEU A 26 -5.86 13.88 -15.07
C LEU A 26 -5.88 12.52 -14.36
N ARG A 27 -4.96 12.32 -13.42
CA ARG A 27 -5.02 11.19 -12.49
C ARG A 27 -5.85 11.54 -11.26
N LEU A 28 -6.73 10.66 -10.84
CA LEU A 28 -7.52 10.79 -9.60
C LEU A 28 -6.85 10.10 -8.40
N ALA A 29 -7.09 10.61 -7.19
CA ALA A 29 -6.65 10.00 -5.95
C ALA A 29 -7.64 8.90 -5.50
N VAL A 30 -7.43 7.68 -5.97
CA VAL A 30 -8.23 6.51 -5.56
C VAL A 30 -7.51 5.72 -4.48
N VAL A 31 -7.77 6.06 -3.21
CA VAL A 31 -7.12 5.39 -2.08
C VAL A 31 -7.60 3.95 -2.00
N GLY A 32 -6.65 3.02 -2.00
CA GLY A 32 -6.95 1.59 -1.91
C GLY A 32 -7.73 0.99 -3.09
N GLY A 33 -7.89 1.73 -4.20
CA GLY A 33 -8.75 1.30 -5.30
C GLY A 33 -10.25 1.34 -4.99
N TYR A 34 -10.64 2.02 -3.90
CA TYR A 34 -12.04 2.11 -3.47
C TYR A 34 -12.74 3.32 -4.11
N LEU A 35 -13.84 3.05 -4.81
CA LEU A 35 -14.72 4.05 -5.41
C LEU A 35 -16.17 3.67 -5.11
N THR A 36 -16.97 4.65 -4.71
CA THR A 36 -18.43 4.50 -4.58
C THR A 36 -19.09 4.54 -5.96
N ALA A 37 -20.35 4.11 -6.03
CA ALA A 37 -21.14 4.25 -7.25
C ALA A 37 -21.28 5.73 -7.67
N GLU A 38 -21.45 6.65 -6.71
CA GLU A 38 -21.50 8.09 -6.95
C GLU A 38 -20.19 8.63 -7.52
N ASN A 39 -19.04 8.17 -7.00
CA ASN A 39 -17.74 8.51 -7.58
C ASN A 39 -17.68 8.08 -9.07
N LEU A 40 -18.12 6.86 -9.38
CA LEU A 40 -18.08 6.32 -10.74
C LEU A 40 -18.99 7.11 -11.69
N ILE A 41 -20.20 7.48 -11.25
CA ILE A 41 -21.12 8.33 -12.02
C ILE A 41 -20.46 9.67 -12.32
N LYS A 42 -19.90 10.34 -11.30
CA LYS A 42 -19.27 11.65 -11.50
C LYS A 42 -18.05 11.57 -12.42
N ILE A 43 -17.23 10.52 -12.27
CA ILE A 43 -16.08 10.27 -13.15
C ILE A 43 -16.54 10.13 -14.61
N ALA A 44 -17.63 9.39 -14.86
CA ALA A 44 -18.18 9.21 -16.20
C ALA A 44 -18.69 10.54 -16.79
N GLU A 45 -19.43 11.34 -16.02
CA GLU A 45 -19.91 12.67 -16.42
C GLU A 45 -18.75 13.60 -16.83
N VAL A 46 -17.71 13.67 -15.99
CA VAL A 46 -16.54 14.52 -16.24
C VAL A 46 -15.74 14.02 -17.45
N ALA A 47 -15.60 12.70 -17.61
CA ALA A 47 -14.91 12.11 -18.76
C ALA A 47 -15.63 12.37 -20.08
N ASP A 48 -16.96 12.34 -20.10
CA ASP A 48 -17.78 12.66 -21.28
C ASP A 48 -17.75 14.16 -21.60
N LYS A 49 -17.89 15.02 -20.58
CA LYS A 49 -17.97 16.48 -20.76
C LYS A 49 -16.64 17.15 -21.08
N TYR A 50 -15.56 16.75 -20.40
CA TYR A 50 -14.26 17.44 -20.48
C TYR A 50 -13.14 16.61 -21.11
N GLY A 51 -13.30 15.29 -21.13
CA GLY A 51 -12.40 14.38 -21.82
C GLY A 51 -12.90 14.06 -23.23
N ASP A 52 -12.78 12.80 -23.62
CA ASP A 52 -13.26 12.24 -24.88
C ASP A 52 -14.17 11.00 -24.66
N GLY A 53 -14.81 10.91 -23.48
CA GLY A 53 -15.78 9.85 -23.17
C GLY A 53 -15.17 8.53 -22.70
N HIS A 54 -13.88 8.47 -22.36
CA HIS A 54 -13.28 7.29 -21.75
C HIS A 54 -12.35 7.60 -20.58
N VAL A 55 -12.03 6.54 -19.83
CA VAL A 55 -11.05 6.59 -18.73
C VAL A 55 -10.05 5.44 -18.87
N HIS A 56 -8.90 5.60 -18.23
CA HIS A 56 -7.88 4.55 -18.14
C HIS A 56 -7.70 4.09 -16.69
N LEU A 57 -7.81 2.78 -16.45
CA LEU A 57 -7.50 2.17 -15.16
C LEU A 57 -6.01 1.86 -15.08
N THR A 58 -5.36 2.40 -14.06
CA THR A 58 -3.91 2.29 -13.89
C THR A 58 -3.52 1.05 -13.08
N SER A 59 -2.27 0.60 -13.22
CA SER A 59 -1.70 -0.47 -12.39
C SER A 59 -1.63 -0.13 -10.89
N ARG A 60 -1.89 1.12 -10.50
CA ARG A 60 -2.00 1.56 -9.11
C ARG A 60 -3.44 1.79 -8.67
N GLN A 61 -4.39 1.06 -9.26
CA GLN A 61 -5.82 1.10 -8.88
C GLN A 61 -6.45 2.49 -8.98
N GLY A 62 -5.82 3.42 -9.70
CA GLY A 62 -6.33 4.76 -9.94
C GLY A 62 -6.99 4.89 -11.31
N VAL A 63 -7.86 5.89 -11.44
CA VAL A 63 -8.51 6.28 -12.69
C VAL A 63 -7.79 7.48 -13.30
N GLU A 64 -7.61 7.47 -14.61
CA GLU A 64 -7.12 8.60 -15.40
C GLU A 64 -8.15 9.05 -16.42
N ILE A 65 -8.40 10.36 -16.50
CA ILE A 65 -9.25 11.00 -17.50
C ILE A 65 -8.35 11.76 -18.48
N PRO A 66 -8.16 11.26 -19.71
CA PRO A 66 -7.37 11.92 -20.74
C PRO A 66 -8.11 13.11 -21.38
N PHE A 67 -7.39 13.89 -22.19
CA PHE A 67 -7.93 14.96 -23.04
C PHE A 67 -8.55 16.16 -22.30
N ILE A 68 -8.28 16.30 -21.00
CA ILE A 68 -8.66 17.51 -20.27
C ILE A 68 -7.89 18.71 -20.82
N LYS A 69 -8.61 19.72 -21.30
CA LYS A 69 -8.00 20.93 -21.85
C LYS A 69 -7.50 21.83 -20.73
N LEU A 70 -6.39 22.52 -20.99
CA LEU A 70 -5.78 23.45 -20.03
C LEU A 70 -6.77 24.44 -19.39
N LYS A 71 -7.66 25.02 -20.20
CA LYS A 71 -8.62 26.04 -19.78
C LYS A 71 -9.74 25.49 -18.88
N ASP A 72 -9.96 24.17 -18.90
CA ASP A 72 -11.07 23.52 -18.21
C ASP A 72 -10.60 22.87 -16.89
N ILE A 73 -9.31 23.00 -16.54
CA ILE A 73 -8.70 22.31 -15.39
C ILE A 73 -9.39 22.64 -14.06
N ASP A 74 -9.71 23.91 -13.80
CA ASP A 74 -10.29 24.29 -12.51
C ASP A 74 -11.76 23.88 -12.40
N ALA A 75 -12.55 24.03 -13.49
CA ALA A 75 -13.92 23.53 -13.57
C ALA A 75 -14.00 22.00 -13.36
N VAL A 76 -13.06 21.24 -13.95
CA VAL A 76 -12.96 19.79 -13.76
C VAL A 76 -12.72 19.42 -12.30
N LYS A 77 -11.88 20.18 -11.58
CA LYS A 77 -11.64 19.90 -10.15
C LYS A 77 -12.89 20.14 -9.32
N GLU A 78 -13.60 21.23 -9.59
CA GLU A 78 -14.83 21.60 -8.88
C GLU A 78 -15.91 20.53 -9.10
N GLU A 79 -16.16 20.12 -10.35
CA GLU A 79 -17.17 19.10 -10.65
C GLU A 79 -16.81 17.72 -10.07
N LEU A 80 -15.54 17.32 -10.12
CA LEU A 80 -15.13 16.07 -9.46
C LEU A 80 -15.35 16.11 -7.95
N ALA A 81 -15.12 17.26 -7.31
CA ALA A 81 -15.30 17.42 -5.87
C ALA A 81 -16.76 17.22 -5.42
N GLU A 82 -17.74 17.60 -6.26
CA GLU A 82 -19.17 17.35 -6.00
C GLU A 82 -19.48 15.85 -5.86
N GLY A 83 -18.78 15.00 -6.61
CA GLY A 83 -18.89 13.54 -6.51
C GLY A 83 -17.87 12.92 -5.58
N GLY A 84 -17.27 13.67 -4.65
CA GLY A 84 -16.28 13.19 -3.69
C GLY A 84 -14.95 12.74 -4.31
N CYS A 85 -14.69 13.11 -5.57
CA CYS A 85 -13.45 12.77 -6.27
C CYS A 85 -12.47 13.94 -6.18
N ARG A 86 -11.17 13.62 -6.08
CA ARG A 86 -10.12 14.66 -6.10
C ARG A 86 -8.96 14.27 -7.01
N PRO A 87 -8.23 15.25 -7.56
CA PRO A 87 -7.00 14.97 -8.27
C PRO A 87 -5.99 14.22 -7.40
N GLY A 88 -5.31 13.27 -8.04
CA GLY A 88 -4.13 12.61 -7.52
C GLY A 88 -2.90 13.50 -7.59
N VAL A 89 -1.75 12.89 -7.37
CA VAL A 89 -0.47 13.61 -7.42
C VAL A 89 0.56 12.91 -8.29
N CYS A 90 1.41 13.70 -8.93
CA CYS A 90 2.51 13.23 -9.77
C CYS A 90 3.83 13.93 -9.39
N GLY A 91 4.94 13.39 -9.89
CA GLY A 91 6.27 13.93 -9.58
C GLY A 91 6.88 13.37 -8.28
N PRO A 92 7.82 14.11 -7.66
CA PRO A 92 8.66 13.65 -6.56
C PRO A 92 7.96 13.88 -5.21
N ARG A 93 7.18 12.88 -4.79
CA ARG A 93 6.29 12.90 -3.62
C ARG A 93 5.70 11.53 -3.33
N VAL A 94 5.07 11.41 -2.17
CA VAL A 94 4.23 10.25 -1.84
C VAL A 94 3.03 10.17 -2.77
N ARG A 95 2.83 9.00 -3.37
CA ARG A 95 1.70 8.70 -4.28
C ARG A 95 0.52 8.11 -3.51
N THR A 96 -0.66 8.16 -4.13
CA THR A 96 -1.86 7.47 -3.65
C THR A 96 -1.56 6.04 -3.23
N VAL A 97 -2.03 5.69 -2.04
CA VAL A 97 -1.84 4.37 -1.44
C VAL A 97 -2.74 3.35 -2.14
N THR A 98 -2.18 2.17 -2.40
CA THR A 98 -2.92 1.05 -3.01
C THR A 98 -3.19 -0.02 -1.95
N ALA A 99 -4.31 -0.74 -2.07
CA ALA A 99 -4.77 -1.73 -1.10
C ALA A 99 -5.42 -2.94 -1.77
N CYS A 100 -5.44 -4.11 -1.12
CA CYS A 100 -6.41 -5.14 -1.48
C CYS A 100 -7.70 -4.99 -0.65
N GLN A 101 -8.67 -5.89 -0.84
CA GLN A 101 -9.96 -5.81 -0.15
C GLN A 101 -9.93 -6.10 1.36
N GLY A 102 -8.81 -6.57 1.92
CA GLY A 102 -8.67 -6.76 3.36
C GLY A 102 -9.57 -7.85 3.96
N ASN A 103 -9.66 -7.89 5.29
CA ASN A 103 -10.48 -8.85 6.04
C ASN A 103 -11.96 -8.47 6.12
N THR A 104 -12.35 -7.27 5.68
CA THR A 104 -13.76 -6.84 5.61
C THR A 104 -14.53 -7.58 4.52
N ILE A 105 -13.83 -8.01 3.45
CA ILE A 105 -14.43 -8.75 2.32
C ILE A 105 -13.78 -10.12 2.14
N CYS A 106 -12.45 -10.21 2.19
CA CYS A 106 -11.74 -11.43 1.85
C CYS A 106 -11.54 -12.32 3.09
N PRO A 107 -11.97 -13.60 3.07
CA PRO A 107 -11.79 -14.52 4.21
C PRO A 107 -10.31 -14.81 4.51
N SER A 108 -9.42 -14.58 3.55
CA SER A 108 -7.97 -14.71 3.77
C SER A 108 -7.36 -13.53 4.51
N GLY A 109 -8.01 -12.36 4.55
CA GLY A 109 -7.49 -11.15 5.19
C GLY A 109 -7.28 -11.32 6.69
N ASN A 110 -6.20 -10.75 7.22
CA ASN A 110 -5.87 -10.70 8.65
C ASN A 110 -5.97 -9.27 9.21
N ILE A 111 -6.01 -8.26 8.35
CA ILE A 111 -6.18 -6.84 8.70
C ILE A 111 -7.19 -6.20 7.74
N ASP A 112 -7.78 -5.09 8.17
CA ASP A 112 -8.48 -4.18 7.26
C ASP A 112 -7.42 -3.38 6.49
N SER A 113 -7.12 -3.80 5.26
CA SER A 113 -6.13 -3.11 4.44
C SER A 113 -6.61 -1.78 3.89
N TYR A 114 -7.93 -1.54 3.84
CA TYR A 114 -8.46 -0.27 3.38
C TYR A 114 -8.31 0.80 4.46
N ASP A 115 -8.67 0.48 5.71
CA ASP A 115 -8.47 1.37 6.86
C ASP A 115 -6.99 1.81 7.00
N ILE A 116 -6.05 0.86 6.91
CA ILE A 116 -4.61 1.18 6.91
C ILE A 116 -4.23 2.05 5.71
N ALA A 117 -4.78 1.81 4.53
CA ALA A 117 -4.48 2.63 3.35
C ALA A 117 -4.99 4.07 3.48
N VAL A 118 -6.17 4.27 4.06
CA VAL A 118 -6.73 5.60 4.36
C VAL A 118 -5.86 6.33 5.37
N LYS A 119 -5.52 5.70 6.49
CA LYS A 119 -4.64 6.29 7.52
C LYS A 119 -3.26 6.67 6.97
N LEU A 120 -2.70 5.87 6.06
CA LEU A 120 -1.44 6.22 5.37
C LEU A 120 -1.61 7.39 4.39
N ASP A 121 -2.73 7.45 3.68
CA ASP A 121 -3.03 8.56 2.76
C ASP A 121 -3.18 9.87 3.53
N GLU A 122 -3.96 9.89 4.63
CA GLU A 122 -4.12 11.04 5.51
C GLU A 122 -2.78 11.55 6.08
N ARG A 123 -1.87 10.64 6.43
CA ARG A 123 -0.56 10.99 7.00
C ARG A 123 0.43 11.51 5.97
N TYR A 124 0.44 10.95 4.76
CA TYR A 124 1.58 11.08 3.86
C TYR A 124 1.27 11.57 2.45
N PHE A 125 0.02 11.51 2.00
CA PHE A 125 -0.33 11.81 0.61
C PHE A 125 0.18 13.19 0.18
N GLY A 126 0.86 13.23 -0.97
CA GLY A 126 1.33 14.50 -1.55
C GLY A 126 2.57 15.09 -0.88
N ARG A 127 3.08 14.55 0.23
CA ARG A 127 4.32 14.99 0.88
C ARG A 127 5.46 15.03 -0.14
N GLU A 128 6.08 16.20 -0.31
CA GLU A 128 7.19 16.39 -1.23
C GLU A 128 8.42 15.63 -0.74
N LEU A 129 9.09 14.93 -1.65
CA LEU A 129 10.25 14.09 -1.39
C LEU A 129 11.23 14.20 -2.57
N PRO A 130 12.50 13.79 -2.44
CA PRO A 130 13.48 13.88 -3.54
C PRO A 130 13.09 13.10 -4.81
N HIS A 131 12.23 12.08 -4.68
CA HIS A 131 11.56 11.41 -5.79
C HIS A 131 10.23 10.76 -5.36
N LYS A 132 9.54 10.06 -6.28
CA LYS A 132 8.29 9.36 -5.99
C LYS A 132 8.48 8.26 -4.93
N PHE A 133 7.57 8.21 -3.97
CA PHE A 133 7.51 7.23 -2.90
C PHE A 133 6.12 6.59 -2.87
N LYS A 134 6.06 5.26 -2.70
CA LYS A 134 4.81 4.50 -2.82
C LYS A 134 4.62 3.60 -1.62
N PHE A 135 3.39 3.60 -1.12
CA PHE A 135 2.90 2.59 -0.21
C PHE A 135 2.03 1.57 -0.95
N GLY A 136 2.04 0.33 -0.46
CA GLY A 136 1.08 -0.70 -0.84
C GLY A 136 0.71 -1.59 0.34
N VAL A 137 -0.58 -1.82 0.55
CA VAL A 137 -1.13 -2.59 1.68
C VAL A 137 -1.88 -3.84 1.20
N THR A 138 -1.58 -5.00 1.76
CA THR A 138 -2.33 -6.23 1.49
C THR A 138 -2.75 -6.87 2.80
N GLY A 139 -3.99 -7.36 2.87
CA GLY A 139 -4.55 -7.91 4.10
C GLY A 139 -3.92 -9.22 4.57
N CYS A 140 -3.17 -9.94 3.74
CA CYS A 140 -2.57 -11.24 4.08
C CYS A 140 -1.36 -11.59 3.19
N GLN A 141 -0.77 -12.76 3.48
CA GLN A 141 0.40 -13.30 2.80
C GLN A 141 0.20 -13.68 1.33
N ASN A 142 -1.05 -13.82 0.84
CA ASN A 142 -1.31 -14.07 -0.60
C ASN A 142 -0.82 -12.91 -1.48
N ASN A 143 -0.67 -11.71 -0.89
CA ASN A 143 -0.07 -10.55 -1.55
C ASN A 143 -0.74 -10.19 -2.89
N CYS A 144 -2.08 -10.13 -2.92
CA CYS A 144 -2.85 -9.84 -4.14
C CYS A 144 -2.51 -8.47 -4.74
N LEU A 145 -2.19 -7.47 -3.90
CA LEU A 145 -1.77 -6.15 -4.35
C LEU A 145 -0.31 -6.10 -4.86
N LYS A 146 0.54 -7.05 -4.46
CA LYS A 146 2.01 -6.95 -4.59
C LYS A 146 2.61 -5.80 -3.75
N ALA A 147 2.34 -5.82 -2.45
CA ALA A 147 2.83 -4.82 -1.50
C ALA A 147 4.36 -4.63 -1.57
N GLU A 148 5.12 -5.72 -1.69
CA GLU A 148 6.59 -5.72 -1.78
C GLU A 148 7.15 -5.07 -3.07
N GLU A 149 6.33 -4.67 -4.04
CA GLU A 149 6.75 -3.91 -5.22
C GLU A 149 6.79 -2.38 -4.97
N ASN A 150 6.41 -1.95 -3.76
CA ASN A 150 6.32 -0.56 -3.36
C ASN A 150 7.51 -0.16 -2.47
N ASP A 151 7.81 1.14 -2.40
CA ASP A 151 8.92 1.65 -1.59
C ASP A 151 8.74 1.24 -0.11
N VAL A 152 7.49 1.22 0.37
CA VAL A 152 7.05 0.55 1.61
C VAL A 152 5.86 -0.34 1.32
N GLY A 153 5.97 -1.63 1.63
CA GLY A 153 4.91 -2.62 1.49
C GLY A 153 4.46 -3.16 2.85
N ILE A 154 3.16 -3.21 3.11
CA ILE A 154 2.59 -3.71 4.36
C ILE A 154 1.75 -4.94 4.06
N LYS A 155 2.04 -6.05 4.74
CA LYS A 155 1.25 -7.28 4.70
C LYS A 155 0.60 -7.53 6.05
N GLY A 156 -0.70 -7.80 6.06
CA GLY A 156 -1.39 -8.32 7.22
C GLY A 156 -0.87 -9.70 7.61
N ALA A 157 -0.71 -9.87 8.91
CA ALA A 157 -0.26 -11.08 9.57
C ALA A 157 -1.19 -11.40 10.73
N ALA A 158 -1.12 -12.63 11.20
CA ALA A 158 -1.72 -13.05 12.46
C ALA A 158 -0.58 -13.52 13.37
N ASP A 159 -0.45 -12.93 14.56
CA ASP A 159 0.55 -13.34 15.56
C ASP A 159 0.08 -14.62 16.25
N VAL A 160 0.23 -15.74 15.54
CA VAL A 160 -0.34 -17.01 15.95
C VAL A 160 0.39 -17.60 17.15
N LYS A 161 -0.37 -17.98 18.18
CA LYS A 161 0.12 -18.70 19.36
C LYS A 161 -0.81 -19.85 19.67
N TRP A 162 -0.26 -21.06 19.73
CA TRP A 162 -1.03 -22.25 20.08
C TRP A 162 -1.41 -22.26 21.57
N ILE A 163 -2.66 -22.68 21.85
CA ILE A 163 -3.21 -22.83 23.20
C ILE A 163 -3.45 -24.32 23.43
N GLU A 164 -2.53 -24.97 24.16
CA GLU A 164 -2.55 -26.42 24.38
C GLU A 164 -3.84 -26.91 25.04
N ASP A 165 -4.33 -26.19 26.06
CA ASP A 165 -5.50 -26.59 26.86
C ASP A 165 -6.81 -26.66 26.05
N LYS A 166 -6.90 -25.93 24.94
CA LYS A 166 -8.08 -25.93 24.05
C LYS A 166 -7.94 -26.92 22.89
N CYS A 167 -6.78 -27.56 22.75
CA CYS A 167 -6.44 -28.38 21.61
C CYS A 167 -6.92 -29.82 21.80
N ILE A 168 -7.75 -30.29 20.87
CA ILE A 168 -8.25 -31.67 20.85
C ILE A 168 -7.42 -32.61 19.96
N GLY A 169 -6.26 -32.18 19.47
CA GLY A 169 -5.37 -33.03 18.65
C GLY A 169 -5.92 -33.45 17.28
N CYS A 170 -6.90 -32.73 16.72
CA CYS A 170 -7.60 -33.15 15.48
C CYS A 170 -6.77 -33.05 14.17
N GLY A 171 -5.61 -32.41 14.19
CA GLY A 171 -4.72 -32.28 13.02
C GLY A 171 -5.21 -31.37 11.88
N VAL A 172 -6.34 -30.66 12.03
CA VAL A 172 -6.87 -29.78 10.98
C VAL A 172 -5.88 -28.65 10.64
N CYS A 173 -5.24 -28.06 11.64
CA CYS A 173 -4.27 -26.97 11.45
C CYS A 173 -2.98 -27.42 10.76
N GLU A 174 -2.57 -28.68 10.90
CA GLU A 174 -1.45 -29.26 10.13
C GLU A 174 -1.81 -29.27 8.64
N LYS A 175 -2.98 -29.81 8.28
CA LYS A 175 -3.47 -29.85 6.89
C LYS A 175 -3.64 -28.45 6.28
N ALA A 176 -3.99 -27.46 7.10
CA ALA A 176 -4.12 -26.07 6.68
C ALA A 176 -2.77 -25.34 6.50
N CYS A 177 -1.69 -25.85 7.12
CA CYS A 177 -0.40 -25.19 7.16
C CYS A 177 0.38 -25.38 5.85
N ARG A 178 0.50 -24.32 5.06
CA ARG A 178 1.20 -24.36 3.76
C ARG A 178 2.72 -24.35 3.86
N THR A 179 3.27 -23.98 5.00
CA THR A 179 4.72 -23.89 5.20
C THR A 179 5.30 -25.10 5.93
N GLY A 180 4.45 -26.06 6.33
CA GLY A 180 4.89 -27.20 7.15
C GLY A 180 5.40 -26.78 8.54
N ALA A 181 4.91 -25.66 9.07
CA ALA A 181 5.23 -25.17 10.41
C ALA A 181 4.51 -25.93 11.52
N ILE A 182 3.46 -26.70 11.20
CA ILE A 182 2.67 -27.46 12.17
C ILE A 182 2.73 -28.92 11.77
N THR A 183 3.03 -29.79 12.71
CA THR A 183 3.12 -31.25 12.51
C THR A 183 2.44 -31.98 13.67
N MET A 184 1.82 -33.13 13.41
CA MET A 184 1.30 -34.03 14.44
C MET A 184 2.42 -34.91 15.04
N GLN A 185 2.50 -34.98 16.37
CA GLN A 185 3.39 -35.84 17.14
C GLN A 185 2.63 -36.40 18.34
N ASP A 186 2.50 -37.73 18.43
CA ASP A 186 1.87 -38.44 19.56
C ASP A 186 0.48 -37.90 19.96
N GLY A 187 -0.36 -37.60 18.97
CA GLY A 187 -1.71 -37.07 19.19
C GLY A 187 -1.77 -35.59 19.60
N LYS A 188 -0.63 -34.91 19.72
CA LYS A 188 -0.50 -33.47 19.90
C LYS A 188 0.06 -32.80 18.64
N ILE A 189 -0.05 -31.48 18.57
CA ILE A 189 0.64 -30.72 17.53
C ILE A 189 2.00 -30.23 18.06
N ALA A 190 2.96 -30.13 17.17
CA ALA A 190 4.23 -29.42 17.37
C ALA A 190 4.30 -28.26 16.37
N VAL A 191 4.75 -27.09 16.84
CA VAL A 191 4.79 -25.85 16.04
C VAL A 191 6.23 -25.35 15.91
N ASN A 192 6.73 -25.27 14.69
CA ASN A 192 7.98 -24.61 14.35
C ASN A 192 7.67 -23.18 13.84
N TYR A 193 7.85 -22.20 14.73
CA TYR A 193 7.56 -20.80 14.43
C TYR A 193 8.50 -20.18 13.38
N ASP A 194 9.72 -20.70 13.21
CA ASP A 194 10.66 -20.20 12.19
C ASP A 194 10.18 -20.50 10.76
N LYS A 195 9.37 -21.55 10.58
CA LYS A 195 8.71 -21.88 9.31
C LYS A 195 7.37 -21.14 9.14
N CYS A 196 6.85 -20.50 10.18
CA CYS A 196 5.55 -19.83 10.11
C CYS A 196 5.66 -18.56 9.27
N ASN A 197 4.72 -18.36 8.34
CA ASN A 197 4.61 -17.11 7.58
C ASN A 197 3.49 -16.20 8.11
N TYR A 198 2.92 -16.50 9.27
CA TYR A 198 1.88 -15.69 9.92
C TYR A 198 0.60 -15.51 9.09
N CYS A 199 0.26 -16.49 8.25
CA CYS A 199 -0.94 -16.43 7.41
C CYS A 199 -2.25 -16.59 8.20
N GLY A 200 -2.22 -17.07 9.44
CA GLY A 200 -3.43 -17.24 10.29
C GLY A 200 -4.33 -18.42 9.91
N ARG A 201 -3.94 -19.26 8.95
CA ARG A 201 -4.76 -20.41 8.49
C ARG A 201 -5.05 -21.41 9.59
N CYS A 202 -4.10 -21.63 10.50
CA CYS A 202 -4.28 -22.54 11.63
C CYS A 202 -5.42 -22.08 12.54
N ALA A 203 -5.46 -20.79 12.89
CA ALA A 203 -6.54 -20.21 13.67
C ALA A 203 -7.88 -20.28 12.94
N LYS A 204 -7.93 -19.84 11.67
CA LYS A 204 -9.17 -19.83 10.86
C LYS A 204 -9.77 -21.22 10.60
N SER A 205 -8.98 -22.28 10.73
CA SER A 205 -9.43 -23.66 10.51
C SER A 205 -9.64 -24.44 11.81
N CYS A 206 -9.33 -23.85 12.96
CA CYS A 206 -9.42 -24.55 14.24
C CYS A 206 -10.88 -24.65 14.70
N PRO A 207 -11.41 -25.86 14.95
CA PRO A 207 -12.80 -26.03 15.39
C PRO A 207 -13.01 -25.69 16.87
N THR A 208 -11.94 -25.51 17.65
CA THR A 208 -12.01 -25.29 19.11
C THR A 208 -11.33 -23.99 19.55
N ASP A 209 -11.00 -23.10 18.62
CA ASP A 209 -10.30 -21.84 18.90
C ASP A 209 -9.02 -22.02 19.75
N ALA A 210 -8.27 -23.08 19.46
CA ALA A 210 -7.00 -23.41 20.13
C ALA A 210 -5.81 -22.58 19.63
N TRP A 211 -6.06 -21.46 18.97
CA TRP A 211 -5.05 -20.52 18.51
C TRP A 211 -5.45 -19.11 18.89
N ASP A 212 -4.57 -18.43 19.64
CA ASP A 212 -4.58 -16.97 19.71
C ASP A 212 -3.95 -16.42 18.42
N ALA A 213 -4.56 -15.39 17.83
CA ALA A 213 -4.17 -14.93 16.50
C ALA A 213 -4.52 -13.44 16.26
N PRO A 214 -4.09 -12.50 17.13
CA PRO A 214 -4.34 -11.10 16.93
C PRO A 214 -3.72 -10.60 15.62
N SER A 215 -4.37 -9.60 15.03
CA SER A 215 -3.89 -8.91 13.84
C SER A 215 -2.52 -8.29 14.08
N ALA A 216 -1.63 -8.47 13.11
CA ALA A 216 -0.28 -7.93 13.10
C ALA A 216 0.13 -7.52 11.67
N TYR A 217 1.33 -6.96 11.53
CA TYR A 217 1.85 -6.46 10.27
C TYR A 217 3.26 -6.96 10.02
N ILE A 218 3.54 -7.32 8.76
CA ILE A 218 4.89 -7.49 8.23
C ILE A 218 5.13 -6.33 7.28
N ILE A 219 6.15 -5.53 7.56
CA ILE A 219 6.52 -4.38 6.74
C ILE A 219 7.77 -4.72 5.90
N SER A 220 7.75 -4.27 4.66
CA SER A 220 8.81 -4.46 3.67
C SER A 220 9.24 -3.12 3.08
N PHE A 221 10.51 -3.00 2.70
CA PHE A 221 11.10 -1.76 2.22
C PHE A 221 11.84 -1.95 0.91
N ALA A 222 12.02 -0.85 0.17
CA ALA A 222 12.83 -0.77 -1.04
C ALA A 222 12.32 -1.60 -2.23
N GLY A 223 11.01 -1.87 -2.28
CA GLY A 223 10.38 -2.44 -3.46
C GLY A 223 10.39 -1.45 -4.64
N THR A 224 10.75 -1.94 -5.82
CA THR A 224 10.67 -1.16 -7.06
C THR A 224 10.17 -2.02 -8.21
N PHE A 225 9.25 -1.47 -9.00
CA PHE A 225 8.77 -2.09 -10.23
C PHE A 225 8.74 -1.05 -11.36
N GLY A 226 9.26 -1.43 -12.53
CA GLY A 226 9.56 -0.54 -13.67
C GLY A 226 10.93 -0.90 -14.29
N ASN A 227 11.71 0.11 -14.71
CA ASN A 227 13.03 -0.10 -15.34
C ASN A 227 14.03 -0.88 -14.45
N SER A 228 13.85 -0.83 -13.13
CA SER A 228 14.60 -1.65 -12.17
C SER A 228 13.61 -2.34 -11.25
N ILE A 229 13.75 -3.66 -11.18
CA ILE A 229 12.88 -4.53 -10.39
C ILE A 229 13.62 -4.94 -9.13
N SER A 230 12.98 -4.73 -7.98
CA SER A 230 13.46 -5.14 -6.67
C SER A 230 12.25 -5.51 -5.82
N LYS A 231 12.31 -6.68 -5.20
CA LYS A 231 11.33 -7.11 -4.21
C LYS A 231 11.74 -6.54 -2.87
N GLY A 232 10.80 -5.92 -2.16
CA GLY A 232 11.07 -5.34 -0.85
C GLY A 232 11.44 -6.38 0.21
N GLU A 233 12.32 -5.97 1.13
CA GLU A 233 12.85 -6.79 2.23
C GLU A 233 12.17 -6.44 3.55
N SER A 234 11.95 -7.44 4.42
CA SER A 234 11.28 -7.28 5.71
C SER A 234 12.26 -7.54 6.87
N PRO A 235 13.10 -6.56 7.25
CA PRO A 235 14.15 -6.73 8.26
C PRO A 235 13.62 -6.68 9.70
N LEU A 236 12.36 -6.30 9.91
CA LEU A 236 11.76 -6.15 11.23
C LEU A 236 10.94 -7.39 11.61
N PRO A 237 10.86 -7.72 12.91
CA PRO A 237 9.88 -8.67 13.43
C PRO A 237 8.45 -8.19 13.18
N LEU A 238 7.47 -9.03 13.55
CA LEU A 238 6.05 -8.66 13.51
C LEU A 238 5.78 -7.36 14.28
N ILE A 239 5.12 -6.43 13.59
CA ILE A 239 4.58 -5.21 14.17
C ILE A 239 3.18 -5.50 14.70
N ARG A 240 2.93 -5.18 15.97
CA ARG A 240 1.70 -5.59 16.68
C ARG A 240 0.68 -4.49 16.85
N THR A 241 1.08 -3.23 16.65
CA THR A 241 0.19 -2.07 16.80
C THR A 241 0.33 -1.14 15.61
N GLU A 242 -0.75 -0.42 15.31
CA GLU A 242 -0.71 0.63 14.29
C GLU A 242 0.24 1.77 14.66
N GLU A 243 0.33 2.11 15.95
CA GLU A 243 1.27 3.13 16.42
C GLU A 243 2.72 2.76 16.06
N GLN A 244 3.11 1.51 16.34
CA GLN A 244 4.42 0.99 15.97
C GLN A 244 4.59 0.97 14.44
N LEU A 245 3.56 0.56 13.69
CA LEU A 245 3.56 0.58 12.23
C LEU A 245 3.86 1.98 11.69
N PHE A 246 3.16 2.99 12.19
CA PHE A 246 3.29 4.36 11.72
C PHE A 246 4.64 4.98 12.12
N ARG A 247 5.16 4.72 13.33
CA ARG A 247 6.52 5.16 13.71
C ARG A 247 7.59 4.61 12.75
N VAL A 248 7.46 3.36 12.34
CA VAL A 248 8.39 2.74 11.38
C VAL A 248 8.23 3.36 9.98
N CYS A 249 7.00 3.62 9.53
CA CYS A 249 6.74 4.34 8.28
C CYS A 249 7.32 5.76 8.28
N ASP A 250 7.19 6.48 9.41
CA ASP A 250 7.75 7.81 9.61
C ASP A 250 9.28 7.78 9.48
N ALA A 251 9.94 6.83 10.15
CA ALA A 251 11.38 6.64 10.05
C ALA A 251 11.84 6.36 8.61
N ALA A 252 11.08 5.56 7.85
CA ALA A 252 11.41 5.25 6.46
C ALA A 252 11.28 6.45 5.52
N ILE A 253 10.19 7.21 5.64
CA ILE A 253 10.01 8.44 4.86
C ILE A 253 11.09 9.46 5.23
N GLN A 254 11.34 9.66 6.52
CA GLN A 254 12.32 10.64 6.98
C GLN A 254 13.72 10.28 6.52
N PHE A 255 14.12 9.01 6.62
CA PHE A 255 15.40 8.55 6.09
C PHE A 255 15.52 8.86 4.59
N PHE A 256 14.47 8.62 3.81
CA PHE A 256 14.47 8.95 2.39
C PHE A 256 14.59 10.46 2.15
N ALA A 257 13.83 11.27 2.88
CA ALA A 257 13.85 12.72 2.77
C ALA A 257 15.24 13.31 3.07
N ASP A 258 15.90 12.81 4.12
CA ASP A 258 17.18 13.30 4.59
C ASP A 258 18.35 12.91 3.68
N ASN A 259 18.27 11.74 3.04
CA ASN A 259 19.44 11.11 2.43
C ASN A 259 19.37 11.02 0.90
N ALA A 260 18.19 11.11 0.29
CA ALA A 260 18.05 10.88 -1.14
C ALA A 260 18.52 12.06 -1.98
N LYS A 261 19.22 11.76 -3.08
CA LYS A 261 19.55 12.77 -4.09
C LYS A 261 18.31 13.07 -4.95
N PRO A 262 18.22 14.27 -5.58
CA PRO A 262 17.16 14.56 -6.53
C PRO A 262 17.04 13.45 -7.60
N SER A 263 15.82 12.98 -7.81
CA SER A 263 15.50 11.89 -8.75
C SER A 263 15.97 10.47 -8.38
N GLU A 264 16.49 10.26 -7.17
CA GLU A 264 16.87 8.95 -6.67
C GLU A 264 15.68 8.21 -6.04
N ARG A 265 15.48 6.91 -6.35
CA ARG A 265 14.46 6.08 -5.69
C ARG A 265 14.95 5.62 -4.32
N PHE A 266 14.00 5.37 -3.42
CA PHE A 266 14.27 4.92 -2.06
C PHE A 266 15.25 3.74 -2.00
N LYS A 267 15.03 2.70 -2.82
CA LYS A 267 15.94 1.55 -2.95
C LYS A 267 17.40 1.97 -3.24
N PHE A 268 17.61 2.87 -4.19
CA PHE A 268 18.96 3.32 -4.57
C PHE A 268 19.57 4.21 -3.50
N THR A 269 18.76 5.00 -2.80
CA THR A 269 19.20 5.73 -1.60
C THR A 269 19.71 4.77 -0.54
N LEU A 270 18.97 3.68 -0.26
CA LEU A 270 19.41 2.68 0.71
C LEU A 270 20.71 1.99 0.29
N ASP A 271 20.82 1.57 -0.97
CA ASP A 271 22.03 0.89 -1.44
C ASP A 271 23.26 1.80 -1.41
N ARG A 272 23.09 3.10 -1.69
CA ARG A 272 24.19 4.07 -1.67
C ARG A 272 24.61 4.46 -0.26
N VAL A 273 23.66 4.69 0.63
CA VAL A 273 23.93 5.12 2.01
C VAL A 273 24.36 3.93 2.88
N GLY A 274 23.89 2.73 2.54
CA GLY A 274 24.06 1.52 3.32
C GLY A 274 22.73 1.08 3.93
N ARG A 275 22.31 -0.16 3.65
CA ARG A 275 21.07 -0.73 4.20
C ARG A 275 21.12 -0.90 5.71
N GLU A 276 22.29 -1.21 6.26
CA GLU A 276 22.49 -1.37 7.71
C GLU A 276 22.15 -0.09 8.49
N GLU A 277 22.55 1.07 7.99
CA GLU A 277 22.21 2.36 8.61
C GLU A 277 20.70 2.60 8.63
N PHE A 278 20.03 2.25 7.53
CA PHE A 278 18.58 2.30 7.46
C PHE A 278 17.92 1.30 8.43
N TYR A 279 18.40 0.06 8.47
CA TYR A 279 17.89 -1.00 9.35
C TYR A 279 18.04 -0.65 10.82
N LYS A 280 19.14 0.00 11.20
CA LYS A 280 19.32 0.55 12.54
C LYS A 280 18.23 1.56 12.88
N LYS A 281 17.98 2.55 12.01
CA LYS A 281 16.97 3.58 12.26
C LYS A 281 15.55 3.03 12.39
N ILE A 282 15.14 2.11 11.50
CA ILE A 282 13.80 1.52 11.60
C ILE A 282 13.66 0.58 12.80
N LYS A 283 14.75 -0.04 13.26
CA LYS A 283 14.76 -0.86 14.47
C LYS A 283 14.64 -0.01 15.73
N GLU A 284 15.28 1.16 15.77
CA GLU A 284 15.08 2.17 16.82
C GLU A 284 13.60 2.58 16.86
N ALA A 285 13.01 2.97 15.72
CA ALA A 285 11.59 3.34 15.64
C ALA A 285 10.62 2.20 16.00
N TYR A 286 10.99 0.96 15.69
CA TYR A 286 10.24 -0.24 16.07
C TYR A 286 10.21 -0.42 17.60
N ASN A 287 11.33 -0.17 18.29
CA ASN A 287 11.44 -0.36 19.74
C ASN A 287 10.80 0.77 20.57
N GLY A 288 10.61 1.95 19.98
CA GLY A 288 10.05 3.12 20.67
C GLY A 288 11.15 4.07 21.12
#